data_AF-A0A7M1T9J8-F1
#
_entry.id   AF-A0A7M1T9J8-F1
#
_cell.length_a   1.000
_cell.length_b   1.000
_cell.length_c   1.000
_cell.angle_alpha   90.00
_cell.angle_beta   90.00
_cell.angle_gamma   90.00
#
_symmetry.space_group_name_H-M   'P 1'
#
loop_
_entity.id
_entity.type
_entity.pdbx_description
1 polymer ?
#
loop_
_entity_poly.entity_id
_entity_poly.type
_entity_poly.pdbx_seq_one_letter_code
_entity_poly.pdbx_strand_id
1 'polypeptide(L)' 'MRKYPILISFVATLGGLLFGFDTAVIAGTLSSLKSYFDLNDSAIGLVVAAASIGCIPGAFLQVGWRIIMEENLLC' A
#
# COMPACT_ATOMS: atom_id res chain seq x y z
N MET A 1 0.44 33.58 -5.81
CA MET A 1 0.66 32.20 -5.31
C MET A 1 -0.12 31.22 -6.18
N ARG A 2 0.54 30.43 -7.02
CA ARG A 2 -0.12 29.44 -7.89
C ARG A 2 -0.60 28.29 -6.98
N LYS A 3 -1.92 28.18 -6.74
CA LYS A 3 -2.51 27.20 -5.79
C LYS A 3 -2.51 25.75 -6.29
N TYR A 4 -2.32 25.55 -7.59
CA TYR A 4 -2.31 24.24 -8.26
C TYR A 4 -1.30 23.22 -7.70
N PRO A 5 0.01 23.52 -7.55
CA PRO A 5 0.99 22.55 -7.03
C PRO A 5 0.71 22.10 -5.59
N ILE A 6 0.11 22.96 -4.76
CA ILE A 6 -0.24 22.62 -3.37
C ILE A 6 -1.32 21.55 -3.32
N LEU A 7 -2.36 21.64 -4.17
CA LEU A 7 -3.41 20.63 -4.26
C LEU A 7 -2.86 19.29 -4.76
N ILE A 8 -2.00 19.32 -5.78
CA ILE A 8 -1.40 18.11 -6.37
C ILE A 8 -0.48 17.42 -5.35
N SER A 9 0.36 18.17 -4.65
CA SER A 9 1.21 17.62 -3.58
C SER A 9 0.38 17.02 -2.45
N PHE A 10 -0.72 17.67 -2.06
CA PHE A 10 -1.58 17.17 -0.99
C PHE A 10 -2.20 15.82 -1.34
N VAL A 11 -2.76 15.68 -2.54
CA VAL A 11 -3.31 14.40 -3.03
C VAL A 11 -2.22 13.33 -3.16
N ALA A 12 -1.02 13.71 -3.65
CA ALA A 12 0.11 12.78 -3.74
C ALA A 12 0.56 12.26 -2.37
N THR A 13 0.63 13.13 -1.34
CA THR A 13 1.01 12.73 0.02
C THR A 13 -0.08 11.91 0.71
N LEU A 14 -1.36 12.17 0.43
CA LEU A 14 -2.47 11.36 0.95
C LEU A 14 -2.40 9.90 0.48
N GLY A 15 -1.94 9.64 -0.75
CA GLY A 15 -1.68 8.28 -1.22
C GLY A 15 -0.60 7.57 -0.41
N GLY A 16 0.51 8.24 -0.11
CA GLY A 16 1.56 7.71 0.76
C GLY A 16 1.12 7.54 2.22
N LEU A 17 0.28 8.43 2.72
CA LEU A 17 -0.29 8.37 4.05
C LEU A 17 -1.22 7.16 4.21
N LEU A 18 -2.09 6.90 3.23
CA LEU A 18 -3.03 5.77 3.26
C LEU A 18 -2.28 4.42 3.22
N PHE A 19 -1.20 4.33 2.44
CA PHE A 19 -0.36 3.14 2.39
C PHE A 19 0.32 2.85 3.75
N GLY A 20 0.90 3.87 4.38
CA GLY A 20 1.49 3.71 5.72
C GLY A 20 0.46 3.41 6.81
N PHE A 21 -0.74 3.95 6.69
CA PHE A 21 -1.83 3.73 7.63
C PHE A 21 -2.27 2.26 7.69
N ASP A 22 -2.40 1.59 6.54
CA ASP A 22 -2.77 0.17 6.47
C ASP A 22 -1.77 -0.72 7.23
N THR A 23 -0.47 -0.50 7.02
CA THR A 23 0.59 -1.25 7.72
C THR A 23 0.59 -0.96 9.23
N ALA A 24 0.31 0.28 9.62
CA ALA A 24 0.25 0.68 11.04
C ALA A 24 -0.94 0.06 11.78
N VAL A 25 -2.11 -0.02 11.14
CA VAL A 25 -3.32 -0.63 11.73
C VAL A 25 -3.15 -2.14 11.90
N ILE A 26 -2.54 -2.82 10.92
CA ILE A 26 -2.21 -4.25 11.06
C ILE A 26 -1.29 -4.44 12.26
N ALA A 27 -0.21 -3.65 12.36
CA ALA A 27 0.74 -3.75 13.48
C ALA A 27 0.09 -3.48 14.85
N GLY A 28 -0.85 -2.54 14.93
CA GLY A 28 -1.56 -2.20 16.16
C GLY A 28 -2.60 -3.23 16.60
N THR A 29 -3.14 -4.03 15.69
CA THR A 29 -4.18 -5.03 15.99
C THR A 29 -3.64 -6.44 16.22
N LEU A 30 -2.36 -6.70 15.91
CA LEU A 30 -1.70 -8.01 16.03
C LEU A 30 -1.93 -8.71 17.39
N SER A 31 -1.74 -8.00 18.50
CA SER A 31 -1.91 -8.58 19.86
C SER A 31 -3.36 -8.95 20.15
N SER A 32 -4.30 -8.09 19.78
CA SER A 32 -5.74 -8.35 19.96
C SER A 32 -6.21 -9.49 19.08
N LEU A 33 -5.71 -9.56 17.84
CA LEU A 33 -6.06 -10.61 16.88
C LEU A 33 -5.52 -11.97 17.34
N LYS A 34 -4.30 -12.01 17.89
CA LYS A 34 -3.70 -13.21 18.51
C LYS A 34 -4.59 -13.77 19.61
N SER A 35 -5.03 -12.90 20.53
CA SER A 35 -5.86 -13.30 21.67
C SER A 35 -7.29 -13.67 21.28
N TYR A 36 -7.85 -13.06 20.23
CA TYR A 36 -9.25 -13.28 19.83
C TYR A 36 -9.43 -14.56 19.01
N PHE A 37 -8.44 -14.93 18.19
CA PHE A 37 -8.48 -16.11 17.32
C PHE A 37 -7.61 -17.28 17.80
N ASP A 38 -6.94 -17.14 18.95
CA ASP A 38 -6.02 -18.14 19.52
C ASP A 38 -4.96 -18.61 18.49
N LEU A 39 -4.43 -17.65 17.73
CA LEU A 39 -3.56 -17.90 16.57
C LEU A 39 -2.13 -18.16 17.02
N ASN A 40 -1.53 -19.23 16.47
CA ASN A 40 -0.09 -19.48 16.55
C ASN A 40 0.71 -18.36 15.86
N ASP A 41 1.94 -18.12 16.31
CA ASP A 41 2.81 -17.06 15.76
C ASP A 41 3.05 -17.20 14.25
N SER A 42 3.02 -18.43 13.72
CA SER A 42 3.10 -18.69 12.27
C SER A 42 1.87 -18.20 11.50
N ALA A 43 0.67 -18.31 12.08
CA ALA A 43 -0.58 -17.92 11.44
C ALA A 43 -0.68 -16.38 11.36
N ILE A 44 -0.20 -15.68 12.39
CA ILE A 44 -0.09 -14.22 12.39
C ILE A 44 0.84 -13.72 11.28
N GLY A 45 2.01 -14.34 11.15
CA GLY A 45 2.94 -14.04 10.06
C GLY A 45 2.32 -14.25 8.68
N LEU A 46 1.46 -15.27 8.54
CA LEU A 46 0.74 -15.58 7.29
C LEU A 46 -0.30 -14.51 6.96
N VAL A 47 -1.01 -13.97 7.97
CA VAL A 47 -1.95 -12.84 7.78
C VAL A 47 -1.24 -11.59 7.29
N VAL A 48 -0.10 -11.23 7.90
CA VAL A 48 0.70 -10.07 7.49
C VAL A 48 1.32 -10.28 6.10
N ALA A 49 1.77 -11.51 5.81
CA ALA A 49 2.29 -11.86 4.49
C ALA A 49 1.20 -11.81 3.40
N ALA A 50 -0.02 -12.25 3.69
CA ALA A 50 -1.13 -12.17 2.74
C ALA A 50 -1.47 -10.72 2.35
N ALA A 51 -1.45 -9.79 3.32
CA ALA A 51 -1.65 -8.37 3.06
C ALA A 51 -0.57 -7.79 2.14
N SER A 52 0.71 -8.10 2.40
CA SER A 52 1.83 -7.61 1.58
C SER A 52 1.89 -8.24 0.19
N ILE A 53 1.54 -9.53 0.04
CA ILE A 53 1.43 -10.21 -1.26
C ILE A 53 0.37 -9.54 -2.14
N GLY A 54 -0.74 -9.05 -1.56
CA GLY A 54 -1.76 -8.30 -2.28
C GLY A 54 -1.28 -6.95 -2.84
N CYS A 55 -0.30 -6.30 -2.20
CA CYS A 55 0.26 -5.03 -2.66
C CYS A 55 1.22 -5.18 -3.85
N ILE A 56 1.89 -6.33 -3.99
CA ILE A 56 2.88 -6.60 -5.06
C ILE A 56 2.28 -6.44 -6.46
N PRO A 57 1.17 -7.11 -6.84
CA PRO A 57 0.60 -6.98 -8.18
C PRO A 57 0.05 -5.57 -8.43
N GLY A 58 -0.49 -4.89 -7.40
CA GLY A 58 -0.96 -3.51 -7.54
C GLY A 58 0.17 -2.54 -7.88
N ALA A 59 1.30 -2.63 -7.18
CA ALA A 59 2.49 -1.85 -7.50
C ALA A 59 3.05 -2.20 -8.89
N PHE A 60 3.08 -3.48 -9.24
CA PHE A 60 3.60 -3.93 -10.52
C PHE A 60 2.73 -3.48 -11.71
N LEU A 61 1.40 -3.52 -11.58
CA LEU A 61 0.46 -3.04 -12.61
C LEU A 61 0.53 -1.51 -12.76
N GLN A 62 0.62 -0.77 -11.65
CA GLN A 62 0.77 0.69 -11.66
C GLN A 62 2.08 1.14 -12.33
N VAL A 63 3.20 0.45 -12.05
CA VAL A 63 4.50 0.77 -12.63
C VAL A 63 4.60 0.27 -14.07
N GLY A 64 4.10 -0.93 -14.36
CA GLY A 64 4.12 -1.54 -15.69
C GLY A 64 3.33 -0.75 -16.74
N TRP A 65 2.16 -0.20 -16.38
CA TRP A 65 1.38 0.63 -17.30
C TRP A 65 2.10 1.94 -17.68
N ARG A 66 2.92 2.49 -16.76
CA ARG A 66 3.73 3.68 -17.05
C ARG A 66 4.91 3.37 -17.98
N ILE A 67 5.51 2.18 -17.88
CA ILE A 67 6.60 1.74 -18.77
C ILE A 67 6.07 1.49 -20.19
N ILE A 68 4.91 0.86 -20.36
CA ILE A 68 4.30 0.59 -21.69
C ILE A 68 3.82 1.87 -22.38
N MET A 69 3.37 2.87 -21.61
CA MET A 69 2.92 4.15 -22.15
C MET A 69 4.06 5.09 -22.57
N GLU A 70 5.24 5.00 -21.93
CA GLU A 70 6.42 5.81 -22.32
C GLU A 70 6.96 5.41 -23.71
N GLU A 71 6.86 4.13 -24.10
CA GLU A 71 7.22 3.70 -25.46
C GLU A 71 6.20 4.08 -26.54
N ASN A 72 4.92 4.31 -26.20
CA ASN A 72 3.88 4.67 -27.19
C ASN A 72 3.71 6.18 -27.42
N LEU A 73 4.36 7.04 -26.62
CA LEU A 73 4.31 8.50 -26.80
C LEU A 73 5.56 9.05 -27.53
N LEU A 74 6.58 8.22 -27.75
CA LEU A 74 7.81 8.55 -28.49
C LEU A 74 7.78 8.09 -29.96
N CYS A 75 6.63 7.63 -30.47
CA CYS A 75 6.35 7.41 -31.89
C CYS A 75 5.37 8.45 -32.42
#